data_AF-A0A7H9VW85-F1
#
_entry.id   AF-A0A7H9VW85-F1
#
_cell.length_a   1.000
_cell.length_b   1.000
_cell.length_c   1.000
_cell.angle_alpha   90.00
_cell.angle_beta   90.00
_cell.angle_gamma   90.00
#
_symmetry.space_group_name_H-M   'P 1'
#
loop_
_entity.id
_entity.type
_entity.pdbx_description
1 polymer ?
#
loop_
_entity_poly.entity_id
_entity_poly.type
_entity_poly.pdbx_seq_one_letter_code
_entity_poly.pdbx_strand_id
1 'polypeptide(L)' 'MKSVRSKPKPAPVVRLDGRRQAPKVIDWEAKHEARQKIRNFDRAGFNEFNSPVVAKLKRAYFRAYGEKI' A
#
# COMPACT_ATOMS: atom_id res chain seq x y z
N MET A 1 48.51 14.84 -9.91
CA MET A 1 47.54 13.88 -10.49
C MET A 1 46.37 13.74 -9.52
N LYS A 2 45.14 14.13 -9.90
CA LYS A 2 43.96 14.01 -9.02
C LYS A 2 43.30 12.65 -9.28
N SER A 3 43.22 11.80 -8.26
CA SER A 3 42.50 10.53 -8.31
C SER A 3 41.00 10.76 -8.48
N VAL A 4 40.45 10.43 -9.65
CA VAL A 4 39.01 10.45 -9.86
C VAL A 4 38.44 9.17 -9.27
N ARG A 5 37.83 9.27 -8.08
CA ARG A 5 37.16 8.14 -7.42
C ARG A 5 36.03 7.66 -8.34
N SER A 6 36.21 6.50 -8.94
CA SER A 6 35.23 5.83 -9.79
C SER A 6 33.90 5.74 -9.03
N LYS A 7 32.84 6.37 -9.57
CA LYS A 7 31.50 6.24 -8.98
C LYS A 7 31.11 4.75 -8.96
N PRO A 8 30.51 4.24 -7.88
CA PRO A 8 30.08 2.84 -7.83
C PRO A 8 29.06 2.60 -8.96
N LYS A 9 29.28 1.55 -9.77
CA LYS A 9 28.35 1.16 -10.83
C LYS A 9 26.99 0.81 -10.18
N PRO A 10 25.87 1.31 -10.72
CA PRO A 10 24.55 0.95 -10.21
C PRO A 10 24.36 -0.56 -10.33
N ALA A 11 23.93 -1.20 -9.24
CA ALA A 11 23.67 -2.63 -9.23
C ALA A 11 22.59 -2.96 -10.27
N PRO A 12 22.78 -3.99 -11.12
CA PRO A 12 21.78 -4.37 -12.11
C PRO A 12 20.55 -4.91 -11.38
N VAL A 13 19.44 -4.16 -11.44
CA VAL A 13 18.14 -4.60 -10.94
C VAL A 13 17.58 -5.60 -11.96
N VAL A 14 17.95 -6.87 -11.82
CA VAL A 14 17.37 -7.96 -12.62
C VAL A 14 16.08 -8.44 -11.93
N ARG A 15 14.97 -8.46 -12.67
CA ARG A 15 13.76 -9.22 -12.32
C ARG A 15 13.27 -9.99 -13.55
N LEU A 16 12.93 -11.27 -13.34
CA LEU A 16 12.75 -12.29 -14.38
C LEU A 16 11.55 -12.10 -15.34
N ASP A 17 10.62 -11.16 -15.09
CA ASP A 17 9.31 -11.21 -15.77
C ASP A 17 8.91 -9.95 -16.55
N GLY A 18 9.85 -9.14 -17.06
CA GLY A 18 9.63 -8.16 -18.17
C GLY A 18 8.55 -7.07 -18.02
N ARG A 19 7.71 -7.09 -17.00
CA ARG A 19 6.62 -6.14 -16.76
C ARG A 19 7.04 -5.25 -15.62
N ARG A 20 7.42 -4.02 -15.96
CA ARG A 20 7.41 -2.91 -14.99
C ARG A 20 5.96 -2.76 -14.52
N GLN A 21 5.59 -3.39 -13.40
CA GLN A 21 4.48 -2.87 -12.63
C GLN A 21 4.91 -1.46 -12.23
N ALA A 22 4.26 -0.44 -12.82
CA ALA A 22 4.44 0.93 -12.38
C ALA A 22 4.24 0.96 -10.86
N PRO A 23 5.03 1.75 -10.12
CA PRO A 23 4.73 1.96 -8.70
C PRO A 23 3.28 2.43 -8.64
N LYS A 24 2.42 1.62 -8.02
CA LYS A 24 1.02 1.97 -7.83
C LYS A 24 1.05 3.26 -7.03
N VAL A 25 0.74 4.39 -7.68
CA VAL A 25 0.66 5.68 -7.00
C VAL A 25 -0.56 5.58 -6.10
N ILE A 26 -0.31 5.23 -4.85
CA ILE A 26 -1.34 5.15 -3.84
C ILE A 26 -1.60 6.60 -3.43
N ASP A 27 -2.77 7.10 -3.79
CA ASP A 27 -3.27 8.35 -3.28
C ASP A 27 -3.44 8.24 -1.76
N TRP A 28 -2.61 8.99 -1.03
CA TRP A 28 -2.59 9.00 0.42
C TRP A 28 -3.91 9.53 1.00
N GLU A 29 -4.56 10.47 0.32
CA GLU A 29 -5.83 11.07 0.78
C GLU A 29 -6.96 10.04 0.67
N ALA A 30 -7.09 9.38 -0.48
CA ALA A 30 -8.06 8.30 -0.67
C ALA A 30 -7.82 7.11 0.29
N LYS A 31 -6.55 6.80 0.58
CA LYS A 31 -6.17 5.79 1.58
C LYS A 31 -6.62 6.21 2.98
N HIS A 32 -6.35 7.46 3.36
CA HIS A 32 -6.72 8.00 4.67
C HIS A 32 -8.25 8.02 4.86
N GLU A 33 -9.01 8.48 3.87
CA GLU A 33 -10.48 8.45 3.93
C GLU A 33 -11.03 7.04 4.11
N ALA A 34 -10.52 6.06 3.36
CA ALA A 34 -10.94 4.67 3.48
C ALA A 34 -10.69 4.12 4.88
N ARG A 35 -9.55 4.49 5.50
CA ARG A 35 -9.22 4.13 6.88
C ARG A 35 -10.14 4.81 7.90
N GLN A 36 -10.46 6.10 7.71
CA GLN A 36 -11.37 6.83 8.60
C GLN A 36 -12.79 6.27 8.55
N LYS A 37 -13.28 5.87 7.38
CA LYS A 37 -14.59 5.19 7.25
C LYS A 37 -14.64 3.93 8.11
N ILE A 38 -13.63 3.06 8.01
CA ILE A 38 -13.56 1.82 8.80
C ILE A 38 -13.48 2.14 10.30
N ARG A 39 -12.66 3.12 10.69
CA ARG A 39 -12.54 3.56 12.09
C ARG A 39 -13.85 4.10 12.67
N ASN A 40 -14.66 4.80 11.88
CA ASN A 40 -15.96 5.31 12.31
C ASN A 40 -16.95 4.17 12.59
N PHE A 41 -16.91 3.10 11.79
CA PHE A 41 -17.69 1.89 12.06
C PHE A 41 -17.20 1.17 13.32
N ASP A 42 -15.89 1.03 13.50
CA ASP A 42 -15.30 0.44 14.71
C ASP A 42 -15.72 1.27 15.96
N ARG A 43 -15.74 2.60 15.87
CA ARG A 43 -16.20 3.49 16.95
C ARG A 43 -17.69 3.37 17.26
N ALA A 44 -18.50 3.03 16.25
CA ALA A 44 -19.92 2.73 16.41
C ALA A 44 -20.18 1.30 16.93
N GLY A 45 -19.14 0.53 17.25
CA GLY A 45 -19.24 -0.83 17.78
C GLY A 45 -19.38 -1.91 16.71
N PHE A 46 -19.29 -1.56 15.43
CA PHE A 46 -19.30 -2.52 14.33
C PHE A 46 -17.89 -2.99 14.02
N ASN A 47 -17.66 -4.29 14.05
CA ASN A 47 -16.41 -4.95 13.69
C ASN A 47 -16.64 -5.96 12.54
N GLU A 48 -15.58 -6.63 12.11
CA GLU A 48 -15.64 -7.59 11.00
C GLU A 48 -16.50 -8.84 11.28
N PHE A 49 -16.76 -9.14 12.55
CA PHE A 49 -17.51 -10.32 12.97
C PHE A 49 -19.01 -10.04 13.11
N ASN A 50 -19.38 -8.82 13.51
CA ASN A 50 -20.78 -8.42 13.73
C ASN A 50 -21.36 -7.59 12.57
N SER A 51 -20.53 -7.14 11.61
CA SER A 51 -20.98 -6.33 10.48
C SER A 51 -20.36 -6.79 9.15
N PRO A 52 -21.17 -7.33 8.21
CA PRO A 52 -20.69 -7.73 6.89
C PRO A 52 -20.20 -6.53 6.06
N VAL A 53 -20.66 -5.32 6.39
CA VAL A 53 -20.22 -4.08 5.73
C VAL A 53 -18.76 -3.78 6.09
N VAL A 54 -18.40 -3.87 7.39
CA VAL A 54 -17.04 -3.63 7.85
C VAL A 54 -16.07 -4.67 7.29
N ALA A 55 -16.47 -5.94 7.25
CA ALA A 55 -15.67 -7.01 6.64
C ALA A 55 -15.38 -6.73 5.15
N LYS A 56 -16.40 -6.29 4.38
CA LYS A 56 -16.22 -5.91 2.97
C LYS A 56 -15.27 -4.71 2.82
N LEU A 57 -15.40 -3.68 3.67
CA LEU A 57 -14.54 -2.50 3.63
C LEU A 57 -13.07 -2.84 3.95
N LYS A 58 -12.82 -3.61 5.02
CA LYS A 58 -11.46 -4.05 5.38
C LYS A 58 -10.82 -4.90 4.27
N ARG A 59 -11.58 -5.81 3.67
CA ARG A 59 -11.10 -6.63 2.53
C ARG A 59 -10.80 -5.78 1.30
N ALA A 60 -11.65 -4.79 0.98
CA ALA A 60 -11.43 -3.88 -0.15
C ALA A 60 -10.18 -3.01 0.07
N TYR A 61 -10.00 -2.47 1.29
CA TYR A 61 -8.81 -1.73 1.67
C TYR A 61 -7.54 -2.59 1.54
N PHE A 62 -7.56 -3.82 2.06
CA PHE A 62 -6.42 -4.73 1.93
C PHE A 62 -6.11 -5.05 0.46
N ARG A 63 -7.12 -5.26 -0.38
CA ARG A 63 -6.92 -5.51 -1.82
C ARG A 63 -6.37 -4.27 -2.55
N ALA A 64 -6.79 -3.07 -2.15
CA ALA A 64 -6.37 -1.83 -2.77
C ALA A 64 -4.93 -1.43 -2.38
N TYR A 65 -4.58 -1.56 -1.11
CA TYR A 65 -3.36 -1.00 -0.54
C TYR A 65 -2.36 -2.04 -0.02
N GLY A 66 -2.74 -3.33 0.08
CA GLY A 66 -1.89 -4.41 0.57
C GLY A 66 -1.65 -4.41 2.07
N GLU A 67 -2.36 -3.56 2.82
CA GLU A 67 -2.17 -3.35 4.26
C GLU A 67 -3.31 -3.90 5.09
N LYS A 68 -2.96 -4.61 6.16
CA LYS A 68 -3.90 -4.97 7.22
C LYS A 68 -4.15 -3.75 8.12
N ILE A 69 -5.38 -3.60 8.60
CA ILE A 69 -5.83 -2.47 9.44
C ILE A 69 -6.22 -2.99 10.82
#